data_AF-A0A9P7YTR1-F1
#
_entry.id   AF-A0A9P7YTR1-F1
#
_cell.length_a   1.000
_cell.length_b   1.000
_cell.length_c   1.000
_cell.angle_alpha   90.00
_cell.angle_beta   90.00
_cell.angle_gamma   90.00
#
_symmetry.space_group_name_H-M   'P 1'
#
loop_
_entity.id
_entity.type
_entity.pdbx_description
1 polymer ?
#
loop_
_entity_poly.entity_id
_entity_poly.type
_entity_poly.pdbx_seq_one_letter_code
_entity_poly.pdbx_strand_id
1 'polypeptide(L)'
;MRHVFRKTALKGGWSVKSPASFSAAELTWVNTFEQLPPWLAQMMKEVIYHVNRESRKLWTEYMDRAPGLFEGVSLHTDILRLYAEDVALTAASELNRDLGSLLDELSQPELLCEYPGFEVAANSNHLAGGLTVQGFTLGIHSFVDNLIDRITKLGGEFTWNRSVQRIRRNASGEVALLESQLGALQADNYVISPGVTRNALLDGTASENLVQGVLGVWLQIPNLNPMLKNSIKIHRRGCLVEDINVTVSRDTKTNEKTSWVADTDTLG
;
A
#
# COMPACT_ATOMS: atom_id res chain seq x y z
N MET A 1 11.69 -18.58 -5.42
CA MET A 1 11.71 -17.16 -4.98
C MET A 1 12.71 -16.40 -5.84
N ARG A 2 12.41 -15.15 -6.17
CA ARG A 2 13.27 -14.31 -7.02
C ARG A 2 14.24 -13.52 -6.12
N HIS A 3 15.52 -13.50 -6.49
CA HIS A 3 16.57 -12.73 -5.82
C HIS A 3 16.50 -11.23 -6.18
N VAL A 4 15.35 -10.60 -5.92
CA VAL A 4 15.02 -9.24 -6.39
C VAL A 4 15.90 -8.17 -5.76
N PHE A 5 16.37 -8.37 -4.53
CA PHE A 5 17.24 -7.42 -3.84
C PHE A 5 18.73 -7.59 -4.18
N ARG A 6 19.09 -8.62 -4.96
CA ARG A 6 20.48 -8.84 -5.42
C ARG A 6 20.83 -8.10 -6.70
N LYS A 7 19.90 -7.31 -7.22
CA LYS A 7 20.09 -6.47 -8.40
C LYS A 7 19.57 -5.06 -8.10
N THR A 8 20.19 -4.08 -8.73
CA THR A 8 19.71 -2.70 -8.67
C THR A 8 18.48 -2.51 -9.56
N ALA A 9 17.71 -1.45 -9.34
CA ALA A 9 16.60 -1.05 -10.23
C ALA A 9 16.98 -1.03 -11.72
N LEU A 10 18.14 -0.44 -12.06
CA LEU A 10 18.68 -0.39 -13.42
C LEU A 10 18.99 -1.76 -14.03
N LYS A 11 19.16 -2.79 -13.21
CA LYS A 11 19.44 -4.17 -13.63
C LYS A 11 18.23 -5.08 -13.43
N GLY A 12 17.04 -4.51 -13.27
CA GLY A 12 15.82 -5.25 -13.05
C GLY A 12 15.80 -5.96 -11.68
N GLY A 13 16.13 -5.23 -10.62
CA GLY A 13 15.92 -5.64 -9.24
C GLY A 13 15.30 -4.51 -8.42
N TRP A 14 15.23 -4.67 -7.10
CA TRP A 14 14.60 -3.70 -6.21
C TRP A 14 15.61 -2.91 -5.36
N SER A 15 16.90 -3.22 -5.47
CA SER A 15 17.90 -2.53 -4.66
C SER A 15 18.14 -1.10 -5.17
N VAL A 16 18.04 -0.14 -4.26
CA VAL A 16 18.36 1.28 -4.52
C VAL A 16 19.87 1.55 -4.52
N LYS A 17 20.65 0.67 -3.89
CA LYS A 17 22.12 0.75 -3.83
C LYS A 17 22.75 -0.55 -4.30
N SER A 18 24.06 -0.54 -4.52
CA SER A 18 24.78 -1.77 -4.88
C SER A 18 24.61 -2.82 -3.77
N PRO A 19 24.25 -4.08 -4.07
CA PRO A 19 24.21 -5.15 -3.07
C PRO A 19 25.54 -5.36 -2.34
N ALA A 20 26.66 -5.00 -2.99
CA ALA A 20 27.98 -5.05 -2.38
C ALA A 20 28.18 -4.00 -1.26
N SER A 21 27.30 -3.00 -1.14
CA SER A 21 27.32 -1.97 -0.09
C SER A 21 26.22 -2.17 0.97
N PHE A 22 25.64 -3.37 1.03
CA PHE A 22 24.73 -3.74 2.10
C PHE A 22 25.51 -3.88 3.41
N SER A 23 24.96 -3.31 4.48
CA SER A 23 25.36 -3.60 5.85
C SER A 23 25.00 -5.04 6.21
N ALA A 24 25.58 -5.55 7.30
CA ALA A 24 25.25 -6.88 7.81
C ALA A 24 23.75 -7.04 8.14
N ALA A 25 23.12 -6.00 8.67
CA ALA A 25 21.70 -6.00 9.00
C ALA A 25 20.83 -6.07 7.72
N GLU A 26 21.14 -5.26 6.70
CA GLU A 26 20.44 -5.29 5.42
C GLU A 26 20.60 -6.64 4.72
N LEU A 27 21.81 -7.21 4.74
CA LEU A 27 22.08 -8.52 4.16
C LEU A 27 21.29 -9.61 4.87
N THR A 28 21.20 -9.54 6.20
CA THR A 28 20.41 -10.47 7.02
C THR A 28 18.93 -10.35 6.68
N TRP A 29 18.40 -9.13 6.61
CA TRP A 29 17.01 -8.89 6.22
C TRP A 29 16.69 -9.47 4.84
N VAL A 30 17.55 -9.21 3.85
CA VAL A 30 17.38 -9.73 2.48
C VAL A 30 17.45 -11.26 2.47
N ASN A 31 18.38 -11.88 3.20
CA ASN A 31 18.47 -13.34 3.30
C ASN A 31 17.18 -13.92 3.89
N THR A 32 16.69 -13.36 5.00
CA THR A 32 15.46 -13.81 5.66
C THR A 32 14.25 -13.70 4.73
N PHE A 33 14.12 -12.58 4.00
CA PHE A 33 13.05 -12.37 3.04
C PHE A 33 13.13 -13.37 1.87
N GLU A 34 14.30 -13.53 1.25
CA GLU A 34 14.48 -14.40 0.08
C GLU A 34 14.43 -15.90 0.41
N GLN A 35 14.61 -16.27 1.68
CA GLN A 35 14.56 -17.65 2.16
C GLN A 35 13.22 -18.02 2.80
N LEU A 36 12.23 -17.13 2.74
CA LEU A 36 10.96 -17.32 3.42
C LEU A 36 10.23 -18.57 2.89
N PRO A 37 9.97 -19.59 3.73
CA PRO A 37 9.36 -20.83 3.27
C PRO A 37 7.98 -20.59 2.62
N PRO A 38 7.63 -21.29 1.52
CA PRO A 38 6.35 -21.09 0.83
C PRO A 38 5.11 -21.24 1.74
N TRP A 39 5.15 -22.17 2.69
CA TRP A 39 4.04 -22.36 3.65
C TRP A 39 3.85 -21.15 4.57
N LEU A 40 4.94 -20.46 4.94
CA LEU A 40 4.89 -19.28 5.78
C LEU A 40 4.40 -18.07 4.99
N ALA A 41 4.80 -17.96 3.71
CA ALA A 41 4.27 -16.95 2.81
C ALA A 41 2.74 -17.11 2.67
N GLN A 42 2.28 -18.35 2.48
CA GLN A 42 0.86 -18.65 2.38
C GLN A 42 0.09 -18.27 3.66
N MET A 43 0.61 -18.65 4.84
CA MET A 43 0.01 -18.27 6.11
C MET A 43 -0.07 -16.74 6.28
N MET A 44 0.98 -16.00 5.89
CA MET A 44 0.95 -14.53 5.94
C MET A 44 -0.09 -13.93 5.01
N LYS A 45 -0.30 -14.49 3.80
CA LYS A 45 -1.37 -14.07 2.89
C LYS A 45 -2.76 -14.24 3.53
N GLU A 46 -3.00 -15.37 4.17
CA GLU A 46 -4.27 -15.62 4.88
C GLU A 46 -4.51 -14.61 6.01
N VAL A 47 -3.46 -14.26 6.75
CA VAL A 47 -3.54 -13.19 7.77
C VAL A 47 -3.87 -11.85 7.13
N ILE A 48 -3.25 -11.50 6.01
CA ILE A 48 -3.53 -10.26 5.27
C ILE A 48 -5.00 -10.24 4.82
N TYR A 49 -5.54 -11.34 4.30
CA TYR A 49 -6.95 -11.42 3.91
C TYR A 49 -7.89 -11.24 5.11
N HIS A 50 -7.56 -11.86 6.24
CA HIS A 50 -8.33 -11.70 7.47
C HIS A 50 -8.35 -10.24 7.93
N VAL A 51 -7.16 -9.61 8.02
CA VAL A 51 -7.04 -8.20 8.42
C VAL A 51 -7.81 -7.30 7.47
N ASN A 52 -7.67 -7.47 6.14
CA ASN A 52 -8.39 -6.66 5.16
C ASN A 52 -9.92 -6.79 5.30
N ARG A 53 -10.42 -7.99 5.58
CA ARG A 53 -11.86 -8.21 5.78
C ARG A 53 -12.39 -7.50 7.02
N GLU A 54 -11.65 -7.55 8.14
CA GLU A 54 -12.06 -6.88 9.37
C GLU A 54 -11.89 -5.36 9.26
N SER A 55 -10.76 -4.89 8.72
CA SER A 55 -10.52 -3.47 8.45
C SER A 55 -11.59 -2.86 7.56
N ARG A 56 -12.09 -3.60 6.57
CA ARG A 56 -13.17 -3.13 5.72
C ARG A 56 -14.43 -2.78 6.50
N LYS A 57 -14.85 -3.61 7.46
CA LYS A 57 -16.01 -3.32 8.32
C LYS A 57 -15.80 -2.02 9.09
N LEU A 58 -14.61 -1.84 9.64
CA LEU A 58 -14.23 -0.64 10.39
C LEU A 58 -14.21 0.61 9.49
N TRP A 59 -13.73 0.50 8.25
CA TRP A 59 -13.77 1.59 7.28
C TRP A 59 -15.20 1.98 6.92
N THR A 60 -16.09 1.02 6.66
CA THR A 60 -17.50 1.29 6.40
C THR A 60 -18.16 1.98 7.58
N GLU A 61 -17.98 1.45 8.79
CA GLU A 61 -18.49 2.07 10.02
C GLU A 61 -17.94 3.50 10.22
N TYR A 62 -16.68 3.73 9.84
CA TYR A 62 -16.07 5.04 9.98
C TYR A 62 -16.60 6.06 8.97
N MET A 63 -16.79 5.64 7.71
CA MET A 63 -17.44 6.44 6.68
C MET A 63 -18.86 6.82 7.09
N ASP A 64 -19.60 5.90 7.71
CA ASP A 64 -20.97 6.15 8.18
C ASP A 64 -21.02 7.11 9.38
N ARG A 65 -20.12 6.95 10.36
CA ARG A 65 -20.14 7.74 11.59
C ARG A 65 -19.50 9.12 11.46
N ALA A 66 -18.58 9.29 10.53
CA ALA A 66 -17.81 10.52 10.37
C ALA A 66 -17.68 10.91 8.88
N PRO A 67 -18.79 11.11 8.16
CA PRO A 67 -18.77 11.36 6.72
C PRO A 67 -17.95 12.60 6.34
N GLY A 68 -17.92 13.62 7.21
CA GLY A 68 -17.13 14.84 7.03
C GLY A 68 -15.61 14.60 6.91
N LEU A 69 -15.09 13.45 7.37
CA LEU A 69 -13.67 13.10 7.15
C LEU A 69 -13.39 12.70 5.71
N PHE A 70 -14.41 12.27 4.97
CA PHE A 70 -14.32 11.78 3.60
C PHE A 70 -14.79 12.82 2.58
N GLU A 71 -15.14 14.02 3.03
CA GLU A 71 -15.44 15.15 2.14
C GLU A 71 -14.16 15.66 1.46
N GLY A 72 -14.20 15.81 0.14
CA GLY A 72 -13.07 16.36 -0.63
C GLY A 72 -11.86 15.44 -0.77
N VAL A 73 -11.87 14.22 -0.23
CA VAL A 73 -10.70 13.32 -0.24
C VAL A 73 -10.55 12.48 -1.51
N SER A 74 -11.29 12.78 -2.60
CA SER A 74 -11.30 11.94 -3.82
C SER A 74 -11.56 10.45 -3.51
N LEU A 75 -12.62 10.18 -2.74
CA LEU A 75 -13.06 8.82 -2.46
C LEU A 75 -13.68 8.20 -3.73
N HIS A 76 -13.14 7.07 -4.16
CA HIS A 76 -13.66 6.24 -5.25
C HIS A 76 -13.92 4.84 -4.74
N THR A 77 -15.11 4.31 -4.97
CA THR A 77 -15.47 2.94 -4.64
C THR A 77 -15.17 2.02 -5.82
N ASP A 78 -15.00 0.75 -5.47
CA ASP A 78 -14.79 -0.38 -6.36
C ASP A 78 -13.47 -0.29 -7.13
N ILE A 79 -12.84 -1.44 -7.29
CA ILE A 79 -11.53 -1.55 -7.93
C ILE A 79 -11.66 -2.49 -9.11
N LEU A 80 -11.32 -1.98 -10.29
CA LEU A 80 -11.20 -2.81 -11.48
C LEU A 80 -9.86 -3.54 -11.43
N ARG A 81 -9.87 -4.86 -11.41
CA ARG A 81 -8.67 -5.68 -11.54
C ARG A 81 -8.55 -6.19 -12.96
N LEU A 82 -7.43 -5.90 -13.61
CA LEU A 82 -7.12 -6.32 -14.98
C LEU A 82 -6.04 -7.39 -14.94
N TYR A 83 -6.18 -8.40 -15.79
CA TYR A 83 -5.28 -9.54 -15.83
C TYR A 83 -4.72 -9.71 -17.24
N ALA A 84 -3.40 -9.90 -17.33
CA ALA A 84 -2.75 -10.18 -18.60
C ALA A 84 -2.96 -11.63 -19.08
N GLU A 85 -3.13 -12.59 -18.15
CA GLU A 85 -3.26 -14.02 -18.48
C GLU A 85 -4.58 -14.63 -17.97
N ASP A 86 -5.22 -15.47 -18.79
CA ASP A 86 -6.50 -16.14 -18.45
C ASP A 86 -6.42 -16.97 -17.16
N VAL A 87 -5.32 -17.72 -16.99
CA VAL A 87 -5.12 -18.55 -15.79
C VAL A 87 -5.09 -17.69 -14.52
N ALA A 88 -4.53 -16.49 -14.59
CA ALA A 88 -4.50 -15.56 -13.47
C ALA A 88 -5.89 -14.95 -13.23
N LEU A 89 -6.61 -14.63 -14.30
CA LEU A 89 -7.99 -14.14 -14.22
C LEU A 89 -8.92 -15.15 -13.56
N THR A 90 -8.89 -16.42 -13.97
CA THR A 90 -9.70 -17.50 -13.39
C THR A 90 -9.40 -17.69 -11.90
N ALA A 91 -8.12 -17.80 -11.54
CA ALA A 91 -7.72 -17.97 -10.13
C ALA A 91 -8.14 -16.77 -9.27
N ALA A 92 -8.04 -15.54 -9.80
CA ALA A 92 -8.45 -14.35 -9.09
C ALA A 92 -9.98 -14.23 -8.94
N SER A 93 -10.74 -14.65 -9.95
CA SER A 93 -12.19 -14.74 -9.91
C SER A 93 -12.64 -15.68 -8.78
N GLU A 94 -12.11 -16.91 -8.73
CA GLU A 94 -12.41 -17.90 -7.69
C GLU A 94 -12.09 -17.35 -6.30
N LEU A 95 -10.89 -16.80 -6.12
CA LEU A 95 -10.46 -16.22 -4.85
C LEU A 95 -11.37 -15.07 -4.38
N ASN A 96 -11.70 -14.11 -5.25
CA ASN A 96 -12.53 -12.97 -4.85
C ASN A 96 -13.99 -13.37 -4.62
N ARG A 97 -14.46 -14.43 -5.27
CA ARG A 97 -15.77 -15.03 -5.00
C ARG A 97 -15.80 -15.67 -3.61
N ASP A 98 -14.78 -16.45 -3.27
CA ASP A 98 -14.64 -17.09 -1.94
C ASP A 98 -14.50 -16.06 -0.82
N LEU A 99 -13.81 -14.95 -1.08
CA LEU A 99 -13.68 -13.83 -0.14
C LEU A 99 -14.94 -12.96 -0.05
N GLY A 100 -15.93 -13.15 -0.93
CA GLY A 100 -17.14 -12.33 -0.99
C GLY A 100 -16.86 -10.87 -1.40
N SER A 101 -15.78 -10.63 -2.13
CA SER A 101 -15.38 -9.30 -2.62
C SER A 101 -15.68 -9.07 -4.09
N LEU A 102 -15.97 -10.13 -4.86
CA LEU A 102 -16.31 -10.03 -6.28
C LEU A 102 -17.66 -9.34 -6.48
N LEU A 103 -17.69 -8.27 -7.28
CA LEU A 103 -18.91 -7.55 -7.66
C LEU A 103 -19.36 -7.95 -9.06
N ASP A 104 -18.45 -7.90 -10.03
CA ASP A 104 -18.73 -8.25 -11.42
C ASP A 104 -17.53 -8.94 -12.07
N GLU A 105 -17.82 -9.82 -13.03
CA GLU A 105 -16.86 -10.38 -13.97
C GLU A 105 -17.17 -9.81 -15.34
N LEU A 106 -16.22 -9.09 -15.94
CA LEU A 106 -16.44 -8.44 -17.23
C LEU A 106 -15.85 -9.33 -18.32
N SER A 107 -16.69 -9.75 -19.26
CA SER A 107 -16.17 -10.28 -20.52
C SER A 107 -15.36 -9.20 -21.24
N GLN A 108 -14.44 -9.60 -22.11
CA GLN A 108 -13.61 -8.64 -22.84
C GLN A 108 -14.44 -7.60 -23.63
N PRO A 109 -15.55 -7.96 -24.32
CA PRO A 109 -16.40 -6.96 -24.97
C PRO A 109 -17.05 -5.96 -23.99
N GLU A 110 -17.53 -6.42 -22.84
CA GLU A 110 -18.13 -5.56 -21.81
C GLU A 110 -17.08 -4.62 -21.21
N LEU A 111 -15.89 -5.15 -20.92
CA LEU A 111 -14.77 -4.37 -20.43
C LEU A 111 -14.38 -3.26 -21.41
N LEU A 112 -14.31 -3.55 -22.72
CA LEU A 112 -13.95 -2.57 -23.73
C LEU A 112 -15.07 -1.55 -24.00
N CYS A 113 -16.33 -1.94 -23.81
CA CYS A 113 -17.45 -1.01 -23.85
C CYS A 113 -17.37 0.01 -22.71
N GLU A 114 -17.06 -0.42 -21.49
CA GLU A 114 -16.95 0.45 -20.32
C GLU A 114 -15.63 1.22 -20.23
N TYR A 115 -14.54 0.61 -20.71
CA TYR A 115 -13.17 1.12 -20.64
C TYR A 115 -12.47 1.01 -22.02
N PRO A 116 -12.89 1.81 -23.01
CA PRO A 116 -12.34 1.75 -24.37
C PRO A 116 -10.84 2.09 -24.45
N GLY A 117 -10.29 2.74 -23.42
CA GLY A 117 -8.84 2.99 -23.31
C GLY A 117 -7.97 1.73 -23.32
N PHE A 118 -8.55 0.54 -23.11
CA PHE A 118 -7.84 -0.74 -23.12
C PHE A 118 -7.90 -1.50 -24.46
N GLU A 119 -8.55 -0.97 -25.50
CA GLU A 119 -8.67 -1.63 -26.81
C GLU A 119 -7.32 -2.06 -27.38
N VAL A 120 -6.29 -1.22 -27.28
CA VAL A 120 -4.95 -1.54 -27.80
C VAL A 120 -4.33 -2.73 -27.05
N ALA A 121 -4.51 -2.82 -25.74
CA ALA A 121 -3.99 -3.92 -24.93
C ALA A 121 -4.75 -5.23 -25.23
N ALA A 122 -6.07 -5.15 -25.38
CA ALA A 122 -6.90 -6.27 -25.81
C ALA A 122 -6.50 -6.81 -27.19
N ASN A 123 -6.38 -5.92 -28.19
CA ASN A 123 -6.02 -6.29 -29.56
C ASN A 123 -4.59 -6.84 -29.70
N SER A 124 -3.72 -6.58 -28.73
CA SER A 124 -2.34 -7.07 -28.69
C SER A 124 -2.12 -8.28 -27.77
N ASN A 125 -3.21 -8.93 -27.30
CA ASN A 125 -3.16 -10.06 -26.37
C ASN A 125 -2.40 -9.77 -25.07
N HIS A 126 -2.42 -8.53 -24.60
CA HIS A 126 -1.84 -8.11 -23.32
C HIS A 126 -2.90 -7.94 -22.21
N LEU A 127 -4.15 -8.28 -22.51
CA LEU A 127 -5.28 -8.20 -21.60
C LEU A 127 -6.21 -9.39 -21.84
N ALA A 128 -6.25 -10.31 -20.87
CA ALA A 128 -7.16 -11.45 -20.86
C ALA A 128 -8.58 -11.03 -20.44
N GLY A 129 -8.68 -10.11 -19.48
CA GLY A 129 -9.96 -9.60 -19.02
C GLY A 129 -9.85 -8.86 -17.69
N GLY A 130 -10.99 -8.64 -17.05
CA GLY A 130 -11.04 -7.96 -15.77
C GLY A 130 -12.25 -8.32 -14.93
N LEU A 131 -12.13 -8.00 -13.64
CA LEU A 131 -13.19 -8.18 -12.65
C LEU A 131 -13.27 -6.95 -11.77
N THR A 132 -14.48 -6.59 -11.37
CA THR A 132 -14.72 -5.52 -10.41
C THR A 132 -14.81 -6.14 -9.03
N VAL A 133 -13.99 -5.66 -8.10
CA VAL A 133 -14.07 -6.07 -6.70
C VAL A 133 -14.43 -4.90 -5.82
N GLN A 134 -15.06 -5.22 -4.71
CA GLN A 134 -15.36 -4.28 -3.68
C GLN A 134 -14.08 -3.81 -2.99
N GLY A 135 -13.92 -2.50 -2.97
CA GLY A 135 -12.79 -1.80 -2.38
C GLY A 135 -13.01 -0.31 -2.51
N PHE A 136 -12.02 0.48 -2.11
CA PHE A 136 -12.04 1.91 -2.36
C PHE A 136 -10.62 2.45 -2.44
N THR A 137 -10.47 3.61 -3.05
CA THR A 137 -9.28 4.44 -2.97
C THR A 137 -9.66 5.83 -2.48
N LEU A 138 -8.75 6.48 -1.77
CA LEU A 138 -8.89 7.87 -1.37
C LEU A 138 -7.56 8.60 -1.45
N GLY A 139 -7.63 9.92 -1.60
CA GLY A 139 -6.51 10.84 -1.47
C GLY A 139 -6.04 10.87 -0.02
N ILE A 140 -5.02 10.04 0.29
CA ILE A 140 -4.56 9.83 1.67
C ILE A 140 -4.10 11.11 2.35
N HIS A 141 -3.48 12.04 1.63
CA HIS A 141 -3.04 13.30 2.22
C HIS A 141 -4.23 14.15 2.70
N SER A 142 -5.23 14.37 1.83
CA SER A 142 -6.44 15.11 2.19
C SER A 142 -7.22 14.43 3.33
N PHE A 143 -7.28 13.09 3.34
CA PHE A 143 -7.89 12.35 4.42
C PHE A 143 -7.13 12.52 5.75
N VAL A 144 -5.80 12.44 5.72
CA VAL A 144 -4.96 12.63 6.91
C VAL A 144 -5.07 14.07 7.43
N ASP A 145 -5.16 15.07 6.55
CA ASP A 145 -5.39 16.47 6.94
C ASP A 145 -6.72 16.61 7.68
N ASN A 146 -7.81 16.06 7.12
CA ASN A 146 -9.12 16.03 7.78
C ASN A 146 -9.07 15.30 9.13
N LEU A 147 -8.29 14.22 9.23
CA LEU A 147 -8.12 13.44 10.45
C LEU A 147 -7.34 14.22 11.52
N ILE A 148 -6.26 14.91 11.14
CA ILE A 148 -5.48 15.79 12.03
C ILE A 148 -6.38 16.89 12.59
N ASP A 149 -7.16 17.54 11.73
CA ASP A 149 -8.11 18.58 12.13
C ASP A 149 -9.14 18.04 13.11
N ARG A 150 -9.68 16.83 12.86
CA ARG A 150 -10.65 16.20 13.75
C ARG A 150 -10.05 15.86 15.10
N ILE A 151 -8.85 15.26 15.14
CA ILE A 151 -8.15 14.93 16.39
C ILE A 151 -7.87 16.21 17.17
N THR A 152 -7.44 17.28 16.50
CA THR A 152 -7.17 18.59 17.13
C THR A 152 -8.44 19.20 17.72
N LYS A 153 -9.57 19.15 17.00
CA LYS A 153 -10.88 19.60 17.51
C LYS A 153 -11.35 18.81 18.73
N LEU A 154 -10.90 17.57 18.89
CA LEU A 154 -11.18 16.73 20.06
C LEU A 154 -10.15 16.91 21.19
N GLY A 155 -9.23 17.88 21.06
CA GLY A 155 -8.22 18.20 22.06
C GLY A 155 -6.90 17.44 21.93
N GLY A 156 -6.70 16.67 20.85
CA GLY A 156 -5.40 16.09 20.53
C GLY A 156 -4.40 17.16 20.07
N GLU A 157 -3.12 16.90 20.28
CA GLU A 157 -2.06 17.84 19.92
C GLU A 157 -1.10 17.22 18.89
N PHE A 158 -0.71 18.01 17.89
CA PHE A 158 0.30 17.62 16.90
C PHE A 158 1.53 18.51 17.04
N THR A 159 2.67 17.88 17.29
CA THR A 159 3.96 18.57 17.35
C THR A 159 4.84 18.12 16.19
N TRP A 160 4.99 18.99 15.19
CA TRP A 160 5.87 18.78 14.05
C TRP A 160 7.31 19.17 14.36
N ASN A 161 8.25 18.75 13.51
CA ASN A 161 9.68 19.07 13.66
C ASN A 161 10.23 18.70 15.04
N ARG A 162 9.71 17.64 15.67
CA ARG A 162 10.19 17.09 16.94
C ARG A 162 10.53 15.62 16.76
N SER A 163 11.71 15.38 16.20
CA SER A 163 12.21 14.03 16.00
C SER A 163 12.43 13.31 17.34
N VAL A 164 11.73 12.20 17.56
CA VAL A 164 12.08 11.22 18.60
C VAL A 164 13.33 10.45 18.15
N GLN A 165 14.29 10.30 19.05
CA GLN A 165 15.60 9.73 18.77
C GLN A 165 15.79 8.38 19.45
N ARG A 166 15.24 8.19 20.67
CA ARG A 166 15.43 6.96 21.46
C ARG A 166 14.24 6.66 22.36
N ILE A 167 14.05 5.38 22.62
CA ILE A 167 13.19 4.86 23.69
C ILE A 167 14.08 4.63 24.91
N ARG A 168 13.79 5.29 26.05
CA ARG A 168 14.55 5.11 27.29
C ARG A 168 13.81 4.15 28.21
N ARG A 169 14.56 3.20 28.76
CA ARG A 169 14.04 2.20 29.69
C ARG A 169 14.62 2.41 31.08
N ASN A 170 13.85 2.08 32.12
CA ASN A 170 14.31 2.07 33.50
C ASN A 170 15.10 0.78 33.80
N ALA A 171 15.52 0.61 35.07
CA ALA A 171 16.27 -0.56 35.52
C ALA A 171 15.49 -1.88 35.43
N SER A 172 14.15 -1.85 35.42
CA SER A 172 13.29 -3.02 35.20
C SER A 172 13.08 -3.34 33.72
N GLY A 173 13.62 -2.53 32.78
CA GLY A 173 13.46 -2.72 31.34
C GLY A 173 12.16 -2.15 30.77
N GLU A 174 11.34 -1.51 31.59
CA GLU A 174 10.10 -0.85 31.16
C GLU A 174 10.40 0.47 30.46
N VAL A 175 9.56 0.86 29.49
CA VAL A 175 9.69 2.16 28.82
C VAL A 175 9.36 3.27 29.81
N ALA A 176 10.34 4.12 30.11
CA ALA A 176 10.20 5.20 31.07
C ALA A 176 9.92 6.55 30.40
N LEU A 177 10.54 6.80 29.24
CA LEU A 177 10.30 8.02 28.44
C LEU A 177 10.78 7.86 27.00
N LEU A 178 10.34 8.78 26.14
CA LEU A 178 10.94 8.97 24.81
C LEU A 178 11.86 10.19 24.81
N GLU A 179 13.04 10.05 24.23
CA GLU A 179 13.99 11.15 24.08
C GLU A 179 13.80 11.80 22.70
N SER A 180 13.54 13.10 22.68
CA SER A 180 13.45 13.89 21.45
C SER A 180 14.55 14.94 21.38
N GLN A 181 14.77 15.51 20.20
CA GLN A 181 15.73 16.62 20.02
C GLN A 181 15.41 17.88 20.86
N LEU A 182 14.17 18.00 21.36
CA LEU A 182 13.71 19.11 22.19
C LEU A 182 13.55 18.69 23.67
N GLY A 183 14.16 17.57 24.07
CA GLY A 183 14.08 17.03 25.44
C GLY A 183 13.15 15.83 25.57
N ALA A 184 12.95 15.39 26.81
CA ALA A 184 12.17 14.20 27.14
C ALA A 184 10.66 14.38 26.89
N LEU A 185 10.01 13.30 26.48
CA LEU A 185 8.57 13.16 26.30
C LEU A 185 8.06 12.10 27.28
N GLN A 186 7.19 12.51 28.20
CA GLN A 186 6.60 11.65 29.23
C GLN A 186 5.11 11.43 28.96
N ALA A 187 4.67 10.19 29.05
CA ALA A 187 3.29 9.76 28.94
C ALA A 187 3.14 8.38 29.61
N ASP A 188 1.92 8.03 29.99
CA ASP A 188 1.64 6.71 30.59
C ASP A 188 1.76 5.58 29.55
N ASN A 189 1.49 5.89 28.28
CA ASN A 189 1.51 4.93 27.17
C ASN A 189 2.13 5.55 25.93
N TYR A 190 2.84 4.72 25.15
CA TYR A 190 3.47 5.13 23.90
C TYR A 190 3.07 4.21 22.76
N VAL A 191 2.71 4.80 21.63
CA VAL A 191 2.51 4.10 20.35
C VAL A 191 3.59 4.58 19.39
N ILE A 192 4.40 3.65 18.86
CA ILE A 192 5.56 3.95 18.03
C ILE A 192 5.29 3.49 16.59
N SER A 193 5.07 4.44 15.69
CA SER A 193 4.78 4.20 14.26
C SER A 193 5.77 4.96 13.37
N PRO A 194 7.06 4.58 13.33
CA PRO A 194 8.12 5.37 12.67
C PRO A 194 8.10 5.29 11.14
N GLY A 195 7.26 4.42 10.57
CA GLY A 195 7.31 4.06 9.17
C GLY A 195 8.64 3.37 8.83
N VAL A 196 9.11 3.55 7.59
CA VAL A 196 10.36 2.93 7.09
C VAL A 196 11.62 3.72 7.42
N THR A 197 11.47 4.97 7.83
CA THR A 197 12.59 5.85 8.20
C THR A 197 12.74 5.82 9.70
N ARG A 198 13.95 5.54 10.23
CA ARG A 198 14.29 5.48 11.67
C ARG A 198 14.14 4.11 12.34
N ASN A 199 14.60 3.05 11.68
CA ASN A 199 14.76 1.73 12.30
C ASN A 199 15.55 1.78 13.63
N ALA A 200 16.52 2.69 13.76
CA ALA A 200 17.28 2.89 15.00
C ALA A 200 16.42 3.27 16.22
N LEU A 201 15.20 3.78 16.03
CA LEU A 201 14.28 4.04 17.15
C LEU A 201 13.75 2.73 17.76
N LEU A 202 13.72 1.65 16.96
CA LEU A 202 13.22 0.34 17.34
C LEU A 202 14.29 -0.55 17.97
N ASP A 203 15.52 -0.05 18.15
CA ASP A 203 16.63 -0.78 18.78
C ASP A 203 16.22 -1.25 20.20
N GLY A 204 16.43 -2.53 20.48
CA GLY A 204 16.04 -3.16 21.75
C GLY A 204 14.53 -3.36 21.91
N THR A 205 13.76 -3.30 20.83
CA THR A 205 12.35 -3.72 20.79
C THR A 205 12.18 -5.04 20.06
N ALA A 206 11.03 -5.69 20.20
CA ALA A 206 10.70 -6.90 19.44
C ALA A 206 10.61 -6.65 17.91
N SER A 207 10.50 -5.39 17.50
CA SER A 207 10.41 -4.98 16.08
C SER A 207 11.74 -4.51 15.50
N GLU A 208 12.83 -4.63 16.25
CA GLU A 208 14.17 -4.27 15.79
C GLU A 208 14.51 -5.03 14.50
N ASN A 209 15.01 -4.31 13.50
CA ASN A 209 15.43 -4.87 12.20
C ASN A 209 14.33 -5.64 11.42
N LEU A 210 13.05 -5.49 11.76
CA LEU A 210 11.95 -6.15 11.04
C LEU A 210 11.37 -5.30 9.90
N VAL A 211 11.52 -3.98 9.98
CA VAL A 211 10.99 -3.03 8.98
C VAL A 211 12.10 -2.63 8.02
N GLN A 212 11.84 -2.66 6.72
CA GLN A 212 12.78 -2.21 5.70
C GLN A 212 12.05 -1.38 4.63
N GLY A 213 12.69 -0.31 4.18
CA GLY A 213 12.21 0.49 3.06
C GLY A 213 12.42 -0.23 1.72
N VAL A 214 11.37 -0.30 0.91
CA VAL A 214 11.43 -0.72 -0.49
C VAL A 214 11.13 0.51 -1.35
N LEU A 215 11.85 0.65 -2.46
CA LEU A 215 11.59 1.74 -3.41
C LEU A 215 10.23 1.53 -4.08
N GLY A 216 9.33 2.49 -3.92
CA GLY A 216 8.16 2.65 -4.75
C GLY A 216 8.37 3.80 -5.74
N VAL A 217 7.84 3.66 -6.95
CA VAL A 217 7.80 4.73 -7.95
C VAL A 217 6.35 5.02 -8.28
N TRP A 218 6.00 6.31 -8.34
CA TRP A 218 4.70 6.75 -8.81
C TRP A 218 4.84 7.79 -9.92
N LEU A 219 3.92 7.75 -10.88
CA LEU A 219 3.77 8.72 -11.95
C LEU A 219 2.37 9.32 -11.87
N GLN A 220 2.29 10.65 -11.87
CA GLN A 220 1.04 11.35 -12.07
C GLN A 220 0.82 11.54 -13.56
N ILE A 221 -0.33 11.08 -14.07
CA ILE A 221 -0.76 11.32 -15.44
C ILE A 221 -2.13 12.01 -15.44
N PRO A 222 -2.41 12.86 -16.44
CA PRO A 222 -3.75 13.42 -16.63
C PRO A 222 -4.79 12.31 -16.85
N ASN A 223 -5.95 12.40 -16.20
CA ASN A 223 -7.08 11.52 -16.47
C ASN A 223 -7.99 12.20 -17.51
N LEU A 224 -7.72 11.96 -18.78
CA LEU A 224 -8.38 12.60 -19.94
C LEU A 224 -9.39 11.65 -20.59
N ASN A 225 -10.14 12.14 -21.58
CA ASN A 225 -11.17 11.34 -22.28
C ASN A 225 -10.54 10.23 -23.16
N PRO A 226 -11.03 8.96 -23.10
CA PRO A 226 -12.04 8.44 -22.17
C PRO A 226 -11.47 8.30 -20.76
N MET A 227 -12.18 8.89 -19.80
CA MET A 227 -11.72 8.96 -18.42
C MET A 227 -11.82 7.61 -17.72
N LEU A 228 -10.84 7.29 -16.89
CA LEU A 228 -10.96 6.19 -15.94
C LEU A 228 -11.99 6.55 -14.86
N LYS A 229 -13.03 5.72 -14.74
CA LYS A 229 -14.09 5.84 -13.72
C LYS A 229 -13.65 5.26 -12.37
N ASN A 230 -13.01 4.10 -12.42
CA ASN A 230 -12.55 3.34 -11.26
C ASN A 230 -11.02 3.35 -11.18
N SER A 231 -10.52 3.23 -9.94
CA SER A 231 -9.12 2.87 -9.72
C SER A 231 -8.89 1.42 -10.16
N ILE A 232 -7.69 1.14 -10.64
CA ILE A 232 -7.36 -0.10 -11.35
C ILE A 232 -6.19 -0.79 -10.66
N LYS A 233 -6.22 -2.11 -10.60
CA LYS A 233 -5.05 -2.95 -10.35
C LYS A 233 -4.75 -3.77 -11.59
N ILE A 234 -3.53 -3.69 -12.11
CA ILE A 234 -3.11 -4.45 -13.27
C ILE A 234 -2.17 -5.55 -12.79
N HIS A 235 -2.60 -6.79 -12.96
CA HIS A 235 -1.83 -7.96 -12.61
C HIS A 235 -1.14 -8.54 -13.85
N ARG A 236 0.18 -8.69 -13.76
CA ARG A 236 1.00 -9.28 -14.83
C ARG A 236 2.04 -10.22 -14.24
N ARG A 237 1.88 -11.52 -14.51
CA ARG A 237 2.82 -12.52 -14.00
C ARG A 237 4.18 -12.32 -14.62
N GLY A 238 5.21 -12.60 -13.82
CA GLY A 238 6.56 -12.64 -14.34
C GLY A 238 7.26 -11.29 -14.42
N CYS A 239 6.55 -10.16 -14.23
CA CYS A 239 7.14 -8.84 -14.03
C CYS A 239 7.82 -8.73 -12.66
N LEU A 240 8.74 -7.76 -12.50
CA LEU A 240 9.46 -7.55 -11.23
C LEU A 240 8.52 -7.18 -10.08
N VAL A 241 7.43 -6.52 -10.41
CA VAL A 241 6.28 -6.27 -9.57
C VAL A 241 5.09 -6.89 -10.30
N GLU A 242 4.35 -7.76 -9.62
CA GLU A 242 3.25 -8.48 -10.26
C GLU A 242 1.94 -7.65 -10.28
N ASP A 243 1.84 -6.61 -9.46
CA ASP A 243 0.69 -5.71 -9.37
C ASP A 243 1.05 -4.22 -9.54
N ILE A 244 0.41 -3.56 -10.50
CA ILE A 244 0.51 -2.11 -10.70
C ILE A 244 -0.82 -1.47 -10.28
N ASN A 245 -0.77 -0.46 -9.41
CA ASN A 245 -1.95 0.28 -8.99
C ASN A 245 -2.11 1.56 -9.81
N VAL A 246 -3.30 1.82 -10.34
CA VAL A 246 -3.67 3.10 -10.97
C VAL A 246 -4.80 3.71 -10.15
N THR A 247 -4.50 4.75 -9.40
CA THR A 247 -5.46 5.41 -8.51
C THR A 247 -6.02 6.65 -9.18
N VAL A 248 -7.34 6.69 -9.38
CA VAL A 248 -8.02 7.91 -9.83
C VAL A 248 -8.08 8.89 -8.67
N SER A 249 -7.70 10.14 -8.92
CA SER A 249 -7.64 11.20 -7.91
C SER A 249 -7.80 12.58 -8.55
N ARG A 250 -7.53 13.62 -7.78
CA ARG A 250 -7.45 15.01 -8.22
C ARG A 250 -6.11 15.61 -7.86
N ASP A 251 -5.62 16.52 -8.70
CA ASP A 251 -4.47 17.35 -8.38
C ASP A 251 -4.82 18.26 -7.20
N THR A 252 -3.97 18.29 -6.18
CA THR A 252 -4.23 19.05 -4.94
C THR A 252 -4.07 20.56 -5.12
N LYS A 253 -3.43 21.02 -6.20
CA LYS A 253 -3.24 22.45 -6.51
C LYS A 253 -4.24 22.94 -7.55
N THR A 254 -4.48 22.17 -8.62
CA THR A 254 -5.35 22.59 -9.74
C THR A 254 -6.77 22.02 -9.64
N ASN A 255 -7.01 21.03 -8.78
CA ASN A 255 -8.27 20.29 -8.66
C ASN A 255 -8.68 19.51 -9.94
N GLU A 256 -7.78 19.43 -10.92
CA GLU A 256 -7.97 18.67 -12.15
C GLU A 256 -7.95 17.18 -11.87
N LYS A 257 -8.67 16.38 -12.66
CA LYS A 257 -8.72 14.93 -12.49
C LYS A 257 -7.42 14.30 -12.98
N THR A 258 -6.83 13.47 -12.14
CA THR A 258 -5.54 12.82 -12.38
C THR A 258 -5.62 11.34 -12.09
N SER A 259 -4.67 10.58 -12.63
CA SER A 259 -4.45 9.19 -12.26
C SER A 259 -3.02 9.05 -11.78
N TRP A 260 -2.84 8.34 -10.66
CA TRP A 260 -1.53 8.01 -10.12
C TRP A 260 -1.23 6.56 -10.44
N VAL A 261 -0.22 6.34 -11.27
CA VAL A 261 0.30 5.00 -11.56
C VAL A 261 1.40 4.71 -10.55
N ALA A 262 1.19 3.76 -9.65
CA ALA A 262 2.17 3.32 -8.67
C ALA A 262 2.56 1.87 -8.96
N ASP A 263 3.87 1.66 -9.10
CA ASP A 263 4.44 0.33 -9.15
C ASP A 263 4.81 -0.08 -7.73
N THR A 264 4.02 -0.97 -7.14
CA THR A 264 4.15 -1.35 -5.73
C THR A 264 3.78 -2.81 -5.57
N ASP A 265 4.75 -3.63 -5.18
CA ASP A 265 4.47 -5.00 -4.77
C ASP A 265 3.90 -4.97 -3.35
N THR A 266 2.58 -4.83 -3.23
CA THR A 266 1.89 -5.27 -2.03
C THR A 266 1.74 -6.77 -2.17
N LEU A 267 2.52 -7.56 -1.42
CA LEU A 267 2.39 -9.02 -1.33
C LEU A 267 0.90 -9.42 -1.42
N GLY A 268 0.48 -9.89 -2.60
CA GLY A 268 -0.88 -10.36 -2.87
C GLY A 268 -1.12 -11.75 -2.35
#